data_AF-A0A922VL17-F1
#
_entry.id   AF-A0A922VL17-F1
#
_cell.length_a   1.000
_cell.length_b   1.000
_cell.length_c   1.000
_cell.angle_alpha   90.00
_cell.angle_beta   90.00
_cell.angle_gamma   90.00
#
_symmetry.space_group_name_H-M   'P 1'
#
loop_
_entity.id
_entity.type
_entity.pdbx_description
1 polymer ?
#
loop_
_entity_poly.entity_id
_entity_poly.type
_entity_poly.pdbx_seq_one_letter_code
_entity_poly.pdbx_strand_id
1 'polypeptide(L)'
;MARRLAPRVRIDDLGRVQLQIGGRAVDGGSMRRKVLALLCFLVTRSGQSATREEVLEALWPDLTPSTALNSLNQTVYFLRRVFEPAFSEDITAGYVGQDGETVWLDRELITTRSQACRDMIRKMPSVPSPDEVVLLAREYSGRFALDFMYEDWASAYRDSLHAAYLRVVEAALRLDTDTGHYARGIEIAELATDVEPDSEDLQVALLRLYRLAGSHAAAAEQYGHYSQTLRELGVEPQPFGAL
;
A
#
# COMPACT_ATOMS: atom_id res chain seq x y z
N MET A 1 -16.16 -18.80 -21.13
CA MET A 1 -14.96 -18.44 -21.93
C MET A 1 -14.45 -17.03 -21.64
N ALA A 2 -15.33 -16.03 -21.43
CA ALA A 2 -14.96 -14.64 -21.14
C ALA A 2 -13.93 -14.48 -20.00
N ARG A 3 -14.17 -15.07 -18.82
CA ARG A 3 -13.25 -15.02 -17.66
C ARG A 3 -11.82 -15.48 -17.96
N ARG A 4 -11.63 -16.49 -18.81
CA ARG A 4 -10.30 -17.05 -19.14
C ARG A 4 -9.48 -16.14 -20.06
N LEU A 5 -10.14 -15.34 -20.89
CA LEU A 5 -9.51 -14.42 -21.84
C LEU A 5 -9.44 -12.99 -21.30
N ALA A 6 -10.05 -12.76 -20.14
CA ALA A 6 -10.12 -11.45 -19.52
C ALA A 6 -8.72 -10.97 -19.10
N PRO A 7 -8.37 -9.70 -19.37
CA PRO A 7 -7.10 -9.15 -18.91
C PRO A 7 -7.02 -9.16 -17.38
N ARG A 8 -5.85 -9.53 -16.84
CA ARG A 8 -5.60 -9.39 -15.41
C ARG A 8 -5.52 -7.92 -15.03
N VAL A 9 -5.96 -7.62 -13.82
CA VAL A 9 -5.90 -6.30 -13.20
C VAL A 9 -4.87 -6.35 -12.09
N ARG A 10 -3.92 -5.43 -12.13
CA ARG A 10 -3.02 -5.12 -11.02
C ARG A 10 -3.41 -3.73 -10.49
N ILE A 11 -3.69 -3.65 -9.21
CA ILE A 11 -3.96 -2.39 -8.51
C ILE A 11 -2.70 -2.04 -7.74
N ASP A 12 -2.13 -0.88 -8.05
CA ASP A 12 -1.11 -0.26 -7.23
C ASP A 12 -1.80 0.69 -6.24
N ASP A 13 -1.91 0.25 -5.00
CA ASP A 13 -2.66 0.88 -3.91
C ASP A 13 -1.75 1.29 -2.75
N LEU A 14 -0.43 1.26 -2.92
CA LEU A 14 0.56 1.76 -1.96
C LEU A 14 1.04 3.13 -2.44
N GLY A 15 0.38 4.19 -1.96
CA GLY A 15 0.46 5.53 -2.52
C GLY A 15 -0.88 5.99 -3.08
N ARG A 16 -0.85 6.80 -4.14
CA ARG A 16 -2.06 7.12 -4.93
C ARG A 16 -2.47 5.94 -5.78
N VAL A 17 -3.76 5.66 -5.82
CA VAL A 17 -4.26 4.43 -6.43
C VAL A 17 -4.17 4.50 -7.95
N GLN A 18 -3.50 3.51 -8.55
CA GLN A 18 -3.38 3.32 -9.99
C GLN A 18 -3.83 1.89 -10.35
N LEU A 19 -4.46 1.73 -11.51
CA LEU A 19 -4.87 0.42 -12.01
C LEU A 19 -4.18 0.13 -13.34
N GLN A 20 -3.63 -1.06 -13.47
CA GLN A 20 -3.17 -1.62 -14.74
C GLN A 20 -4.11 -2.75 -15.15
N ILE A 21 -4.88 -2.56 -16.22
CA ILE A 21 -5.89 -3.48 -16.72
C ILE A 21 -5.41 -4.01 -18.08
N GLY A 22 -4.76 -5.17 -18.08
CA GLY A 22 -4.03 -5.65 -19.27
C GLY A 22 -2.99 -4.61 -19.72
N GLY A 23 -3.14 -4.07 -20.93
CA GLY A 23 -2.27 -3.00 -21.46
C GLY A 23 -2.70 -1.57 -21.12
N ARG A 24 -3.82 -1.36 -20.41
CA ARG A 24 -4.39 -0.04 -20.14
C ARG A 24 -4.11 0.41 -18.70
N ALA A 25 -3.46 1.55 -18.55
CA ALA A 25 -3.34 2.24 -17.28
C ALA A 25 -4.58 3.12 -17.02
N VAL A 26 -5.04 3.15 -15.77
CA VAL A 26 -6.12 4.04 -15.29
C VAL A 26 -5.67 4.69 -14.01
N ASP A 27 -5.66 6.03 -14.03
CA ASP A 27 -5.44 6.83 -12.84
C ASP A 27 -6.69 6.81 -11.94
N GLY A 28 -6.53 6.39 -10.69
CA GLY A 28 -7.60 6.40 -9.69
C GLY A 28 -8.19 7.80 -9.49
N GLY A 29 -7.37 8.85 -9.64
CA GLY A 29 -7.83 10.24 -9.56
C GLY A 29 -8.85 10.63 -10.65
N SER A 30 -8.87 9.91 -11.77
CA SER A 30 -9.85 10.09 -12.85
C SER A 30 -11.17 9.36 -12.61
N MET A 31 -11.21 8.43 -11.66
CA MET A 31 -12.41 7.67 -11.31
C MET A 31 -13.35 8.49 -10.42
N ARG A 32 -14.65 8.19 -10.47
CA ARG A 32 -15.59 8.76 -9.50
C ARG A 32 -15.17 8.34 -8.09
N ARG A 33 -15.11 9.29 -7.14
CA ARG A 33 -14.61 9.06 -5.79
C ARG A 33 -15.21 7.82 -5.11
N LYS A 34 -16.54 7.63 -5.17
CA LYS A 34 -17.21 6.46 -4.56
C LYS A 34 -16.92 5.14 -5.28
N VAL A 35 -16.60 5.16 -6.57
CA VAL A 35 -16.18 3.98 -7.33
C VAL A 35 -14.80 3.52 -6.89
N LEU A 36 -13.86 4.45 -6.76
CA LEU A 36 -12.54 4.16 -6.21
C LEU A 36 -12.62 3.75 -4.72
N ALA A 37 -13.50 4.39 -3.94
CA ALA A 37 -13.69 4.06 -2.53
C ALA A 37 -14.22 2.64 -2.35
N LEU A 38 -15.20 2.21 -3.15
CA LEU A 38 -15.69 0.82 -3.13
C LEU A 38 -14.58 -0.18 -3.45
N LEU A 39 -13.77 0.12 -4.48
CA LEU A 39 -12.64 -0.72 -4.84
C LEU A 39 -11.66 -0.88 -3.66
N CYS A 40 -11.18 0.23 -3.10
CA CYS A 40 -10.24 0.22 -1.99
C CYS A 40 -10.84 -0.39 -0.72
N PHE A 41 -12.12 -0.11 -0.43
CA PHE A 41 -12.83 -0.68 0.69
C PHE A 41 -12.85 -2.21 0.61
N LEU A 42 -13.20 -2.77 -0.55
CA LEU A 42 -13.18 -4.22 -0.72
C LEU A 42 -11.76 -4.78 -0.55
N VAL A 43 -10.72 -4.08 -1.02
CA VAL A 43 -9.32 -4.49 -0.83
C VAL A 43 -8.94 -4.57 0.65
N THR A 44 -9.53 -3.78 1.55
CA THR A 44 -9.21 -3.90 2.99
C THR A 44 -9.81 -5.15 3.65
N ARG A 45 -10.80 -5.79 3.00
CA ARG A 45 -11.58 -6.88 3.57
C ARG A 45 -10.96 -8.24 3.25
N SER A 46 -11.25 -9.20 4.12
CA SER A 46 -10.83 -10.59 3.89
C SER A 46 -11.52 -11.12 2.63
N GLY A 47 -10.73 -11.79 1.77
CA GLY A 47 -11.26 -12.32 0.51
C GLY A 47 -11.74 -11.25 -0.49
N GLN A 48 -11.44 -9.98 -0.26
CA GLN A 48 -11.91 -8.86 -1.07
C GLN A 48 -13.45 -8.81 -1.21
N SER A 49 -14.15 -9.16 -0.13
CA SER A 49 -15.61 -9.28 -0.06
C SER A 49 -16.13 -8.60 1.20
N ALA A 50 -17.31 -8.00 1.10
CA ALA A 50 -18.03 -7.40 2.22
C ALA A 50 -19.54 -7.60 2.07
N THR A 51 -20.26 -7.51 3.17
CA THR A 51 -21.72 -7.39 3.10
C THR A 51 -22.09 -6.02 2.52
N ARG A 52 -23.28 -5.93 1.94
CA ARG A 52 -23.82 -4.65 1.47
C ARG A 52 -23.92 -3.67 2.63
N GLU A 53 -24.38 -4.12 3.80
CA GLU A 53 -24.51 -3.28 4.99
C GLU A 53 -23.17 -2.64 5.40
N GLU A 54 -22.09 -3.42 5.45
CA GLU A 54 -20.74 -2.90 5.75
C GLU A 54 -20.30 -1.84 4.72
N VAL A 55 -20.60 -2.06 3.44
CA VAL A 55 -20.29 -1.10 2.37
C VAL A 55 -21.12 0.17 2.52
N LEU A 56 -22.41 0.04 2.85
CA LEU A 56 -23.32 1.19 3.00
C LEU A 56 -22.91 2.04 4.20
N GLU A 57 -22.61 1.41 5.34
CA GLU A 57 -22.16 2.10 6.55
C GLU A 57 -20.82 2.83 6.31
N ALA A 58 -19.88 2.18 5.63
CA ALA A 58 -18.57 2.78 5.37
C ALA A 58 -18.60 3.90 4.33
N LEU A 59 -19.39 3.76 3.26
CA LEU A 59 -19.35 4.68 2.12
C LEU A 59 -20.49 5.69 2.10
N TRP A 60 -21.62 5.43 2.76
CA TRP A 60 -22.77 6.33 2.77
C TRP A 60 -23.46 6.34 4.15
N PRO A 61 -22.75 6.67 5.24
CA PRO A 61 -23.29 6.62 6.60
C PRO A 61 -24.50 7.54 6.80
N ASP A 62 -24.56 8.65 6.05
CA ASP A 62 -25.60 9.67 6.19
C ASP A 62 -26.86 9.44 5.33
N LEU A 63 -26.88 8.37 4.51
CA LEU A 63 -28.00 8.09 3.61
C LEU A 63 -28.98 7.09 4.21
N THR A 64 -30.25 7.20 3.81
CA THR A 64 -31.24 6.17 4.12
C THR A 64 -30.87 4.85 3.42
N PRO A 65 -31.20 3.68 4.01
CA PRO A 65 -30.83 2.38 3.45
C PRO A 65 -31.22 2.18 1.97
N SER A 66 -32.40 2.64 1.57
CA SER A 66 -32.87 2.54 0.18
C SER A 66 -32.06 3.40 -0.80
N THR A 67 -31.69 4.62 -0.39
CA THR A 67 -30.89 5.54 -1.21
C THR A 67 -29.43 5.06 -1.29
N ALA A 68 -28.90 4.57 -0.18
CA ALA A 68 -27.57 3.99 -0.08
C ALA A 68 -27.44 2.75 -0.97
N LEU A 69 -28.45 1.85 -0.96
CA LEU A 69 -28.47 0.67 -1.82
C LEU A 69 -28.50 1.03 -3.33
N ASN A 70 -29.30 2.02 -3.71
CA ASN A 70 -29.30 2.53 -5.09
C ASN A 70 -27.93 3.10 -5.49
N SER A 71 -27.28 3.83 -4.57
CA SER A 71 -25.94 4.38 -4.77
C SER A 71 -24.89 3.27 -4.91
N LEU A 72 -25.00 2.20 -4.13
CA LEU A 72 -24.14 1.03 -4.24
C LEU A 72 -24.29 0.35 -5.61
N ASN A 73 -25.52 0.06 -6.05
CA ASN A 73 -25.76 -0.59 -7.33
C ASN A 73 -25.19 0.23 -8.50
N GLN A 74 -25.37 1.55 -8.49
CA GLN A 74 -24.77 2.44 -9.49
C GLN A 74 -23.23 2.40 -9.41
N THR A 75 -22.68 2.43 -8.19
CA THR A 75 -21.22 2.40 -7.98
C THR A 75 -20.61 1.09 -8.48
N VAL A 76 -21.24 -0.05 -8.21
CA VAL A 76 -20.84 -1.37 -8.75
C VAL A 76 -20.87 -1.35 -10.27
N TYR A 77 -21.94 -0.83 -10.88
CA TYR A 77 -22.03 -0.71 -12.34
C TYR A 77 -20.89 0.13 -12.93
N PHE A 78 -20.58 1.29 -12.33
CA PHE A 78 -19.45 2.10 -12.80
C PHE A 78 -18.09 1.43 -12.56
N LEU A 79 -17.91 0.70 -11.45
CA LEU A 79 -16.67 -0.04 -11.19
C LEU A 79 -16.45 -1.14 -12.23
N ARG A 80 -17.51 -1.89 -12.57
CA ARG A 80 -17.47 -2.88 -13.65
C ARG A 80 -17.03 -2.27 -14.98
N ARG A 81 -17.52 -1.07 -15.31
CA ARG A 81 -17.12 -0.33 -16.52
C ARG A 81 -15.70 0.21 -16.49
N VAL A 82 -15.11 0.42 -15.31
CA VAL A 82 -13.69 0.77 -15.19
C VAL A 82 -12.82 -0.40 -15.64
N PHE A 83 -13.14 -1.62 -15.19
CA PHE A 83 -12.43 -2.83 -15.60
C PHE A 83 -12.71 -3.21 -17.05
N GLU A 84 -13.98 -3.13 -17.46
CA GLU A 84 -14.45 -3.57 -18.76
C GLU A 84 -15.35 -2.47 -19.38
N PRO A 85 -14.81 -1.54 -20.19
CA PRO A 85 -15.58 -0.40 -20.72
C PRO A 85 -16.84 -0.79 -21.51
N ALA A 86 -16.80 -1.96 -22.16
CA ALA A 86 -17.90 -2.57 -22.91
C ALA A 86 -18.74 -3.56 -22.06
N PHE A 87 -18.76 -3.38 -20.74
CA PHE A 87 -19.47 -4.25 -19.80
C PHE A 87 -20.93 -4.52 -20.21
N SER A 88 -21.31 -5.79 -20.22
CA SER A 88 -22.65 -6.34 -20.39
C SER A 88 -22.83 -7.58 -19.48
N GLU A 89 -23.98 -7.73 -18.83
CA GLU A 89 -24.19 -8.74 -17.79
C GLU A 89 -23.99 -10.19 -18.28
N ASP A 90 -24.31 -10.50 -19.54
CA ASP A 90 -24.34 -11.88 -20.04
C ASP A 90 -22.98 -12.39 -20.59
N ILE A 91 -22.02 -11.50 -20.83
CA ILE A 91 -20.81 -11.80 -21.63
C ILE A 91 -19.48 -11.38 -20.98
N THR A 92 -19.52 -10.79 -19.79
CA THR A 92 -18.34 -10.19 -19.15
C THR A 92 -17.54 -11.16 -18.28
N ALA A 93 -16.33 -10.74 -17.90
CA ALA A 93 -15.39 -11.56 -17.13
C ALA A 93 -15.79 -11.78 -15.66
N GLY A 94 -16.59 -10.86 -15.11
CA GLY A 94 -17.04 -10.91 -13.71
C GLY A 94 -16.05 -10.33 -12.70
N TYR A 95 -15.33 -9.25 -13.02
CA TYR A 95 -14.38 -8.59 -12.10
C TYR A 95 -14.97 -8.18 -10.74
N VAL A 96 -16.25 -7.76 -10.73
CA VAL A 96 -16.97 -7.37 -9.52
C VAL A 96 -18.26 -8.18 -9.45
N GLY A 97 -18.31 -9.08 -8.49
CA GLY A 97 -19.50 -9.86 -8.17
C GLY A 97 -20.37 -9.13 -7.16
N GLN A 98 -21.67 -9.36 -7.26
CA GLN A 98 -22.65 -8.87 -6.30
C GLN A 98 -23.84 -9.82 -6.30
N ASP A 99 -24.31 -10.19 -5.12
CA ASP A 99 -25.58 -10.88 -4.91
C ASP A 99 -26.46 -10.10 -3.92
N GLY A 100 -27.53 -10.72 -3.41
CA GLY A 100 -28.48 -10.09 -2.49
C GLY A 100 -27.86 -9.54 -1.19
N GLU A 101 -26.71 -10.04 -0.78
CA GLU A 101 -26.13 -9.81 0.54
C GLU A 101 -24.70 -9.24 0.46
N THR A 102 -23.93 -9.63 -0.56
CA THR A 102 -22.50 -9.39 -0.63
C THR A 102 -22.06 -8.70 -1.92
N VAL A 103 -20.92 -8.03 -1.86
CA VAL A 103 -20.19 -7.46 -3.00
C VAL A 103 -18.72 -7.88 -2.87
N TRP A 104 -18.11 -8.34 -3.96
CA TRP A 104 -16.72 -8.81 -3.94
C TRP A 104 -15.96 -8.51 -5.24
N LEU A 105 -14.63 -8.49 -5.11
CA LEU A 105 -13.71 -8.48 -6.24
C LEU A 105 -13.31 -9.92 -6.59
N ASP A 106 -13.14 -10.19 -7.88
CA ASP A 106 -12.63 -11.46 -8.33
C ASP A 106 -11.11 -11.56 -8.14
N ARG A 107 -10.68 -12.30 -7.12
CA ARG A 107 -9.27 -12.45 -6.73
C ARG A 107 -8.40 -13.17 -7.74
N GLU A 108 -8.98 -13.93 -8.67
CA GLU A 108 -8.19 -14.49 -9.76
C GLU A 108 -7.87 -13.39 -10.77
N LEU A 109 -8.85 -12.54 -11.10
CA LEU A 109 -8.71 -11.48 -12.08
C LEU A 109 -7.96 -10.25 -11.53
N ILE A 110 -8.08 -9.98 -10.22
CA ILE A 110 -7.60 -8.76 -9.56
C ILE A 110 -6.55 -9.09 -8.51
N THR A 111 -5.39 -8.46 -8.65
CA THR A 111 -4.30 -8.48 -7.66
C THR A 111 -4.05 -7.07 -7.15
N THR A 112 -3.67 -6.92 -5.89
CA THR A 112 -3.31 -5.62 -5.32
C THR A 112 -1.98 -5.67 -4.62
N ARG A 113 -1.24 -4.56 -4.69
CA ARG A 113 0.11 -4.48 -4.14
C ARG A 113 0.10 -4.60 -2.62
N SER A 114 -0.83 -3.92 -1.95
CA SER A 114 -0.99 -3.97 -0.49
C SER A 114 -1.29 -5.39 0.03
N GLN A 115 -2.16 -6.14 -0.66
CA GLN A 115 -2.45 -7.53 -0.30
C GLN A 115 -1.26 -8.45 -0.57
N ALA A 116 -0.50 -8.22 -1.65
CA ALA A 116 0.74 -8.96 -1.92
C ALA A 116 1.77 -8.75 -0.79
N CYS A 117 2.02 -7.50 -0.38
CA CYS A 117 2.90 -7.20 0.76
C CYS A 117 2.38 -7.82 2.07
N ARG A 118 1.07 -7.72 2.33
CA ARG A 118 0.45 -8.32 3.51
C ARG A 118 0.63 -9.84 3.55
N ASP A 119 0.45 -10.49 2.41
CA ASP A 119 0.61 -11.95 2.27
C ASP A 119 2.08 -12.37 2.38
N MET A 120 3.02 -11.56 1.86
CA MET A 120 4.46 -11.77 2.08
C MET A 120 4.78 -11.74 3.58
N ILE A 121 4.41 -10.66 4.27
CA ILE A 121 4.68 -10.50 5.71
C ILE A 121 4.06 -11.63 6.53
N ARG A 122 2.83 -12.07 6.19
CA ARG A 122 2.16 -13.17 6.89
C ARG A 122 2.85 -14.52 6.71
N LYS A 123 3.51 -14.74 5.57
CA LYS A 123 4.20 -15.99 5.24
C LYS A 123 5.67 -15.97 5.68
N MET A 124 6.22 -14.80 5.99
CA MET A 124 7.58 -14.67 6.49
C MET A 124 7.75 -15.45 7.81
N PRO A 125 8.83 -16.24 7.95
CA PRO A 125 9.18 -16.85 9.23
C PRO A 125 9.63 -15.77 10.23
N SER A 126 9.84 -16.16 11.50
CA SER A 126 10.34 -15.26 12.54
C SER A 126 11.68 -14.60 12.18
N VAL A 127 12.50 -15.29 11.38
CA VAL A 127 13.75 -14.77 10.80
C VAL A 127 13.64 -14.92 9.28
N PRO A 128 13.12 -13.90 8.57
CA PRO A 128 13.00 -13.94 7.12
C PRO A 128 14.38 -13.98 6.46
N SER A 129 14.44 -14.58 5.28
CA SER A 129 15.65 -14.50 4.47
C SER A 129 15.88 -13.05 4.02
N PRO A 130 17.14 -12.65 3.80
CA PRO A 130 17.46 -11.33 3.28
C PRO A 130 16.71 -10.95 2.00
N ASP A 131 16.57 -11.89 1.07
CA ASP A 131 15.90 -11.66 -0.21
C ASP A 131 14.41 -11.38 -0.04
N GLU A 132 13.75 -12.03 0.93
CA GLU A 132 12.34 -11.78 1.25
C GLU A 132 12.14 -10.36 1.80
N VAL A 133 13.06 -9.87 2.63
CA VAL A 133 13.01 -8.50 3.17
C VAL A 133 13.25 -7.47 2.08
N VAL A 134 14.27 -7.66 1.24
CA VAL A 134 14.57 -6.74 0.13
C VAL A 134 13.40 -6.69 -0.85
N LEU A 135 12.80 -7.85 -1.18
CA LEU A 135 11.60 -7.89 -2.02
C LEU A 135 10.44 -7.13 -1.39
N LEU A 136 10.21 -7.28 -0.08
CA LEU A 136 9.16 -6.54 0.63
C LEU A 136 9.42 -5.03 0.58
N ALA A 137 10.65 -4.59 0.86
CA ALA A 137 11.05 -3.18 0.81
C ALA A 137 10.85 -2.56 -0.58
N ARG A 138 11.13 -3.31 -1.66
CA ARG A 138 10.90 -2.85 -3.03
C ARG A 138 9.42 -2.81 -3.42
N GLU A 139 8.61 -3.74 -2.91
CA GLU A 139 7.18 -3.77 -3.23
C GLU A 139 6.37 -2.77 -2.40
N TYR A 140 6.80 -2.49 -1.17
CA TYR A 140 6.14 -1.53 -0.28
C TYR A 140 6.58 -0.10 -0.60
N SER A 141 5.88 0.54 -1.54
CA SER A 141 6.25 1.86 -2.08
C SER A 141 5.56 3.05 -1.40
N GLY A 142 4.69 2.81 -0.43
CA GLY A 142 3.95 3.88 0.25
C GLY A 142 2.83 3.36 1.13
N ARG A 143 2.16 4.27 1.85
CA ARG A 143 0.99 3.92 2.65
C ARG A 143 -0.23 3.63 1.77
N PHE A 144 -1.08 2.71 2.23
CA PHE A 144 -2.25 2.29 1.48
C PHE A 144 -3.23 3.44 1.16
N ALA A 145 -3.59 3.57 -0.12
CA ALA A 145 -4.65 4.41 -0.66
C ALA A 145 -4.66 5.85 -0.11
N LEU A 146 -3.64 6.65 -0.46
CA LEU A 146 -3.50 8.05 -0.02
C LEU A 146 -4.68 8.94 -0.44
N ASP A 147 -5.42 8.56 -1.48
CA ASP A 147 -6.66 9.23 -1.91
C ASP A 147 -7.75 9.23 -0.82
N PHE A 148 -7.63 8.34 0.17
CA PHE A 148 -8.53 8.12 1.28
C PHE A 148 -7.83 8.21 2.65
N MET A 149 -6.82 9.08 2.77
CA MET A 149 -6.06 9.25 4.01
C MET A 149 -6.94 9.58 5.23
N TYR A 150 -8.05 10.29 5.03
CA TYR A 150 -8.99 10.71 6.08
C TYR A 150 -10.22 9.80 6.24
N GLU A 151 -10.29 8.69 5.52
CA GLU A 151 -11.44 7.79 5.61
C GLU A 151 -11.19 6.70 6.66
N ASP A 152 -12.08 6.60 7.66
CA ASP A 152 -11.92 5.69 8.80
C ASP A 152 -11.93 4.22 8.39
N TRP A 153 -12.67 3.86 7.35
CA TRP A 153 -12.72 2.47 6.86
C TRP A 153 -11.37 1.98 6.31
N ALA A 154 -10.45 2.89 5.97
CA ALA A 154 -9.13 2.59 5.45
C ALA A 154 -8.03 2.57 6.52
N SER A 155 -8.23 3.29 7.63
CA SER A 155 -7.18 3.57 8.62
C SER A 155 -6.60 2.30 9.23
N ALA A 156 -7.45 1.43 9.79
CA ALA A 156 -7.00 0.21 10.45
C ALA A 156 -6.19 -0.72 9.52
N TYR A 157 -6.59 -0.85 8.25
CA TYR A 157 -5.84 -1.65 7.28
C TYR A 157 -4.50 -1.00 6.93
N ARG A 158 -4.52 0.31 6.63
CA ARG A 158 -3.31 1.08 6.29
C ARG A 158 -2.29 1.02 7.42
N ASP A 159 -2.72 1.33 8.64
CA ASP A 159 -1.84 1.45 9.80
C ASP A 159 -1.30 0.07 10.23
N SER A 160 -2.14 -0.97 10.20
CA SER A 160 -1.69 -2.33 10.52
C SER A 160 -0.68 -2.88 9.51
N LEU A 161 -0.90 -2.64 8.21
CA LEU A 161 0.03 -3.04 7.17
C LEU A 161 1.34 -2.26 7.26
N HIS A 162 1.26 -0.95 7.47
CA HIS A 162 2.42 -0.09 7.60
C HIS A 162 3.28 -0.43 8.82
N ALA A 163 2.65 -0.62 9.99
CA ALA A 163 3.36 -1.05 11.19
C ALA A 163 3.99 -2.44 11.01
N ALA A 164 3.35 -3.35 10.25
CA ALA A 164 3.91 -4.66 9.96
C ALA A 164 5.13 -4.59 9.04
N TYR A 165 5.08 -3.71 8.03
CA TYR A 165 6.22 -3.41 7.16
C TYR A 165 7.41 -2.87 7.95
N LEU A 166 7.21 -1.82 8.76
CA LEU A 166 8.28 -1.20 9.55
C LEU A 166 8.96 -2.20 10.50
N ARG A 167 8.18 -3.06 11.17
CA ARG A 167 8.76 -4.11 12.04
C ARG A 167 9.71 -5.04 11.30
N VAL A 168 9.39 -5.44 10.07
CA VAL A 168 10.24 -6.32 9.26
C VAL A 168 11.51 -5.58 8.83
N VAL A 169 11.37 -4.35 8.34
CA VAL A 169 12.48 -3.50 7.91
C VAL A 169 13.44 -3.23 9.07
N GLU A 170 12.96 -2.73 10.20
CA GLU A 170 13.80 -2.41 11.35
C GLU A 170 14.55 -3.62 11.89
N ALA A 171 13.91 -4.79 11.91
CA ALA A 171 14.56 -6.04 12.31
C ALA A 171 15.71 -6.40 11.36
N ALA A 172 15.51 -6.23 10.05
CA ALA A 172 16.54 -6.47 9.06
C ALA A 172 17.67 -5.45 9.13
N LEU A 173 17.36 -4.16 9.33
CA LEU A 173 18.37 -3.11 9.49
C LEU A 173 19.28 -3.38 10.69
N ARG A 174 18.70 -3.80 11.82
CA ARG A 174 19.49 -4.24 13.00
C ARG A 174 20.38 -5.43 12.66
N LEU A 175 19.81 -6.48 12.06
CA LEU A 175 20.56 -7.68 11.70
C LEU A 175 21.73 -7.39 10.75
N ASP A 176 21.49 -6.59 9.71
CA ASP A 176 22.49 -6.23 8.71
C ASP A 176 23.59 -5.34 9.27
N THR A 177 23.23 -4.44 10.18
CA THR A 177 24.18 -3.62 10.96
C THR A 177 25.08 -4.50 11.82
N ASP A 178 24.50 -5.45 12.57
CA ASP A 178 25.24 -6.29 13.51
C ASP A 178 26.11 -7.35 12.82
N THR A 179 25.71 -7.81 11.64
CA THR A 179 26.40 -8.86 10.88
C THR A 179 27.33 -8.34 9.79
N GLY A 180 27.43 -7.02 9.61
CA GLY A 180 28.34 -6.40 8.64
C GLY A 180 27.81 -6.37 7.19
N HIS A 181 26.55 -6.70 6.96
CA HIS A 181 25.93 -6.67 5.63
C HIS A 181 25.45 -5.27 5.24
N TYR A 182 26.34 -4.28 5.36
CA TYR A 182 25.97 -2.86 5.27
C TYR A 182 25.35 -2.47 3.94
N ALA A 183 25.83 -3.02 2.81
CA ALA A 183 25.28 -2.69 1.49
C ALA A 183 23.80 -3.05 1.36
N ARG A 184 23.39 -4.19 1.92
CA ARG A 184 21.97 -4.60 1.95
C ARG A 184 21.16 -3.75 2.92
N GLY A 185 21.72 -3.47 4.09
CA GLY A 185 21.09 -2.56 5.07
C GLY A 185 20.84 -1.18 4.48
N ILE A 186 21.81 -0.63 3.72
CA ILE A 186 21.67 0.66 3.02
C ILE A 186 20.51 0.60 2.02
N GLU A 187 20.47 -0.41 1.14
CA GLU A 187 19.38 -0.56 0.16
C GLU A 187 18.00 -0.58 0.84
N ILE A 188 17.86 -1.37 1.92
CA ILE A 188 16.60 -1.47 2.66
C ILE A 188 16.26 -0.13 3.33
N ALA A 189 17.26 0.55 3.91
CA ALA A 189 17.05 1.81 4.63
C ALA A 189 16.71 2.97 3.68
N GLU A 190 17.30 3.02 2.48
CA GLU A 190 16.94 3.98 1.42
C GLU A 190 15.47 3.79 1.00
N LEU A 191 15.08 2.56 0.66
CA LEU A 191 13.69 2.24 0.30
C LEU A 191 12.70 2.58 1.42
N ALA A 192 13.08 2.32 2.68
CA ALA A 192 12.24 2.66 3.82
C ALA A 192 12.15 4.17 4.07
N THR A 193 13.23 4.91 3.84
CA THR A 193 13.25 6.38 3.96
C THR A 193 12.42 7.04 2.87
N ASP A 194 12.37 6.47 1.65
CA ASP A 194 11.47 6.96 0.60
C ASP A 194 9.98 6.83 1.00
N VAL A 195 9.64 5.80 1.79
CA VAL A 195 8.28 5.55 2.29
C VAL A 195 7.94 6.45 3.48
N GLU A 196 8.87 6.59 4.44
CA GLU A 196 8.73 7.45 5.62
C GLU A 196 9.88 8.47 5.69
N PRO A 197 9.86 9.53 4.85
CA PRO A 197 10.93 10.52 4.82
C PRO A 197 11.14 11.22 6.15
N ASP A 198 10.08 11.39 6.94
CA ASP A 198 10.10 12.10 8.22
C ASP A 198 10.49 11.19 9.41
N SER A 199 10.81 9.92 9.17
CA SER A 199 11.22 8.99 10.23
C SER A 199 12.67 9.25 10.65
N GLU A 200 12.85 9.91 11.79
CA GLU A 200 14.16 10.11 12.40
C GLU A 200 14.91 8.78 12.62
N ASP A 201 14.23 7.74 13.11
CA ASP A 201 14.85 6.43 13.37
C ASP A 201 15.43 5.80 12.09
N LEU A 202 14.72 5.89 10.96
CA LEU A 202 15.20 5.37 9.67
C LEU A 202 16.34 6.22 9.12
N GLN A 203 16.25 7.55 9.23
CA GLN A 203 17.32 8.45 8.81
C GLN A 203 18.62 8.20 9.60
N VAL A 204 18.51 8.01 10.92
CA VAL A 204 19.65 7.69 11.80
C VAL A 204 20.20 6.30 11.48
N ALA A 205 19.35 5.30 11.22
CA ALA A 205 19.79 3.98 10.82
C ALA A 205 20.58 4.01 9.50
N LEU A 206 20.09 4.72 8.49
CA LEU A 206 20.76 4.90 7.20
C LEU A 206 22.10 5.61 7.36
N LEU A 207 22.14 6.68 8.15
CA LEU A 207 23.35 7.41 8.48
C LEU A 207 24.42 6.50 9.12
N ARG A 208 24.02 5.72 10.12
CA ARG A 208 24.90 4.76 10.81
C ARG A 208 25.44 3.71 9.85
N LEU A 209 24.58 3.18 8.96
CA LEU A 209 24.97 2.20 7.95
C LEU A 209 26.00 2.79 6.96
N TYR A 210 25.82 4.02 6.49
CA TYR A 210 26.82 4.69 5.65
C TYR A 210 28.16 4.85 6.34
N ARG A 211 28.16 5.20 7.64
CA ARG A 211 29.40 5.31 8.42
C ARG A 211 30.10 3.96 8.54
N LEU A 212 29.36 2.90 8.86
CA LEU A 212 29.91 1.54 9.01
C LEU A 212 30.42 0.98 7.67
N ALA A 213 29.78 1.33 6.56
CA ALA A 213 30.22 0.99 5.21
C ALA A 213 31.43 1.81 4.74
N GLY A 214 31.91 2.80 5.51
CA GLY A 214 32.98 3.71 5.10
C GLY A 214 32.58 4.74 4.02
N SER A 215 31.28 4.88 3.76
CA SER A 215 30.72 5.81 2.76
C SER A 215 30.57 7.21 3.35
N HIS A 216 31.70 7.84 3.71
CA HIS A 216 31.73 9.11 4.45
C HIS A 216 31.03 10.27 3.73
N ALA A 217 31.10 10.33 2.39
CA ALA A 217 30.42 11.36 1.61
C ALA A 217 28.89 11.24 1.73
N ALA A 218 28.35 10.03 1.53
CA ALA A 218 26.92 9.76 1.66
C ALA A 218 26.43 9.98 3.11
N ALA A 219 27.24 9.59 4.11
CA ALA A 219 26.92 9.89 5.50
C ALA A 219 26.83 11.41 5.77
N ALA A 220 27.77 12.20 5.26
CA ALA A 220 27.77 13.65 5.46
C ALA A 220 26.57 14.32 4.76
N GLU A 221 26.22 13.88 3.55
CA GLU A 221 25.04 14.35 2.83
C GLU A 221 23.75 14.02 3.59
N GLN A 222 23.58 12.77 4.02
CA GLN A 222 22.42 12.33 4.78
C GLN A 222 22.26 13.10 6.10
N TYR A 223 23.35 13.34 6.82
CA TYR A 223 23.34 14.18 8.02
C TYR A 223 22.96 15.63 7.72
N GLY A 224 23.39 16.16 6.56
CA GLY A 224 22.98 17.46 6.08
C GLY A 224 21.46 17.59 6.02
N HIS A 225 20.80 16.64 5.33
CA HIS A 225 19.34 16.60 5.20
C HIS A 225 18.63 16.41 6.56
N TYR A 226 19.08 15.45 7.37
CA TYR A 226 18.53 15.21 8.72
C TYR A 226 18.64 16.45 9.61
N SER A 227 19.83 17.05 9.68
CA SER A 227 20.10 18.20 10.53
C SER A 227 19.34 19.45 10.11
N GLN A 228 19.12 19.64 8.80
CA GLN A 228 18.29 20.72 8.28
C GLN A 228 16.84 20.53 8.71
N THR A 229 16.29 19.33 8.49
CA THR A 229 14.89 18.99 8.84
C THR A 229 14.62 19.23 10.33
N LEU A 230 15.50 18.76 11.22
CA LEU A 230 15.35 18.98 12.66
C LEU A 230 15.42 20.46 13.05
N ARG A 231 16.34 21.22 12.46
CA ARG A 231 16.43 22.67 12.74
C ARG A 231 15.19 23.43 12.27
N GLU A 232 14.59 23.04 11.14
CA GLU A 232 13.32 23.59 10.67
C GLU A 232 12.16 23.32 11.64
N LEU A 233 12.23 22.21 12.39
CA LEU A 233 11.32 21.87 13.48
C LEU A 233 11.72 22.46 14.84
N GLY A 234 12.81 23.24 14.90
CA GLY A 234 13.31 23.86 16.14
C GLY A 234 14.00 22.88 17.11
N VAL A 235 14.41 21.71 16.62
CA VAL A 235 15.10 20.68 17.38
C VAL A 235 16.59 20.69 17.02
N GLU A 236 17.46 20.64 18.04
CA GLU A 236 18.90 20.57 17.79
C GLU A 236 19.32 19.13 17.46
N PRO A 237 19.92 18.88 16.28
CA PRO A 237 20.31 17.53 15.88
C PRO A 237 21.45 17.02 16.74
N GLN A 238 21.46 15.70 17.00
CA GLN A 238 22.59 15.07 17.67
C GLN A 238 23.87 15.26 16.84
N PRO A 239 25.05 15.44 17.47
CA PRO A 239 26.30 15.61 16.73
C PRO A 239 26.58 14.43 15.81
N PHE A 240 27.03 14.69 14.57
CA PHE A 240 27.36 13.66 13.58
C PHE A 240 28.26 12.52 14.09
N GLY A 241 29.16 12.79 15.04
CA GLY A 241 30.04 11.79 15.64
C GLY A 241 29.38 10.87 16.68
N ALA A 242 28.20 11.23 17.19
CA ALA A 242 27.46 10.49 18.20
C ALA A 242 26.42 9.51 17.62
N LEU A 243 26.12 9.61 16.31
CA LEU A 243 25.16 8.79 15.55
C LEU A 243 25.84 7.63 14.82
#